data_AF-A0A329ST89-F1
#
_entry.id   AF-A0A329ST89-F1
#
_cell.length_a   1.000
_cell.length_b   1.000
_cell.length_c   1.000
_cell.angle_alpha   90.00
_cell.angle_beta   90.00
_cell.angle_gamma   90.00
#
_symmetry.space_group_name_H-M   'P 1'
#
loop_
_entity.id
_entity.type
_entity.pdbx_description
1 polymer ?
#
loop_
_entity_poly.entity_id
_entity_poly.type
_entity_poly.pdbx_seq_one_letter_code
_entity_poly.pdbx_strand_id
1 'polypeptide(L)'
;MYLLGISNMNIHELPQIVTQLSENLYWVHMYNTDISFFWLWADKLVERMASEMAPWIAGSSTYCNNLAKIQNGTVDRFRVPLFFEYSQTLMVSSQENLQVISMAVNCDFDTEMASGKGMIYPLNFERQSQCYQYSTSVNTVGGVIAKLLQGQFCHIVEVKGVWPPSH
;
A
#
# COMPACT_ATOMS: atom_id res chain seq x y z
N MET A 1 -1.51 -15.45 -5.32
CA MET A 1 -2.23 -14.19 -5.01
C MET A 1 -2.23 -13.92 -3.51
N TYR A 2 -1.79 -12.74 -3.09
CA TYR A 2 -1.86 -12.26 -1.72
C TYR A 2 -2.05 -10.73 -1.66
N LEU A 3 -2.44 -10.27 -0.47
CA LEU A 3 -2.63 -8.87 -0.11
C LEU A 3 -1.61 -8.48 0.96
N LEU A 4 -1.09 -7.25 0.87
CA LEU A 4 -0.26 -6.62 1.89
C LEU A 4 -1.14 -5.70 2.75
N GLY A 5 -1.30 -6.03 4.04
CA GLY A 5 -2.05 -5.22 4.99
C GLY A 5 -1.10 -4.41 5.88
N ILE A 6 -1.11 -3.09 5.72
CA ILE A 6 -0.32 -2.13 6.51
C ILE A 6 -1.19 -0.99 7.07
N SER A 7 -2.49 -1.23 7.15
CA SER A 7 -3.46 -0.23 7.59
C SER A 7 -3.33 0.08 9.08
N ASN A 8 -3.63 1.31 9.49
CA ASN A 8 -3.51 1.80 10.87
C ASN A 8 -2.09 1.70 11.47
N MET A 9 -1.07 1.50 10.64
CA MET A 9 0.31 1.49 11.08
C MET A 9 0.88 2.91 11.06
N ASN A 10 1.75 3.23 12.03
CA ASN A 10 2.51 4.47 12.04
C ASN A 10 3.68 4.40 11.04
N ILE A 11 3.35 4.49 9.75
CA ILE A 11 4.29 4.47 8.63
C ILE A 11 4.03 5.69 7.73
N HIS A 12 5.13 6.30 7.30
CA HIS A 12 5.10 7.52 6.48
C HIS A 12 5.54 7.28 5.04
N GLU A 13 6.18 6.13 4.77
CA GLU A 13 6.64 5.75 3.44
C GLU A 13 6.67 4.23 3.27
N LEU A 14 6.53 3.79 2.03
CA LEU A 14 6.84 2.41 1.64
C LEU A 14 8.37 2.26 1.46
N PRO A 15 8.89 1.03 1.36
CA PRO A 15 10.28 0.83 0.97
C PRO A 15 10.59 1.44 -0.38
N GLN A 16 11.64 2.25 -0.44
CA GLN A 16 12.12 2.91 -1.65
C GLN A 16 12.54 1.90 -2.73
N ILE A 17 13.29 0.88 -2.31
CA ILE A 17 13.88 -0.09 -3.23
C ILE A 17 13.11 -1.42 -3.15
N VAL A 18 12.34 -1.69 -4.20
CA VAL A 18 11.70 -2.99 -4.45
C VAL A 18 12.20 -3.49 -5.80
N THR A 19 13.25 -4.31 -5.78
CA THR A 19 13.94 -4.78 -7.00
C THR A 19 13.09 -5.76 -7.81
N GLN A 20 12.35 -6.63 -7.11
CA GLN A 20 11.47 -7.62 -7.72
C GLN A 20 10.10 -7.56 -7.05
N LEU A 21 9.15 -6.83 -7.63
CA LEU A 21 7.78 -6.85 -7.13
C LEU A 21 7.18 -8.24 -7.36
N SER A 22 6.64 -8.87 -6.33
CA SER A 22 6.04 -10.20 -6.46
C SER A 22 4.92 -10.21 -7.50
N GLU A 23 4.94 -11.21 -8.37
CA GLU A 23 3.85 -11.51 -9.32
C GLU A 23 2.55 -11.87 -8.60
N ASN A 24 2.65 -12.35 -7.36
CA ASN A 24 1.50 -12.77 -6.58
C ASN A 24 0.85 -11.64 -5.76
N LEU A 25 1.41 -10.43 -5.73
CA LEU A 25 0.83 -9.29 -5.00
C LEU A 25 -0.34 -8.69 -5.79
N TYR A 26 -1.53 -8.61 -5.21
CA TYR A 26 -2.70 -8.02 -5.88
C TYR A 26 -3.13 -6.70 -5.25
N TRP A 27 -3.07 -6.63 -3.92
CA TRP A 27 -3.55 -5.47 -3.18
C TRP A 27 -2.56 -5.01 -2.12
N VAL A 28 -2.53 -3.70 -1.90
CA VAL A 28 -1.90 -3.07 -0.76
C VAL A 28 -2.96 -2.25 -0.02
N HIS A 29 -3.27 -2.68 1.20
CA HIS A 29 -4.19 -2.00 2.11
C HIS A 29 -3.40 -1.12 3.06
N MET A 30 -3.40 0.18 2.80
CA MET A 30 -2.71 1.22 3.57
C MET A 30 -3.69 2.25 4.15
N TYR A 31 -4.90 1.78 4.49
CA TYR A 31 -5.93 2.59 5.11
C TYR A 31 -5.41 3.25 6.39
N ASN A 32 -5.73 4.53 6.57
CA ASN A 32 -5.35 5.33 7.75
C ASN A 32 -3.84 5.23 8.07
N THR A 33 -3.02 5.57 7.08
CA THR A 33 -1.55 5.69 7.20
C THR A 33 -1.12 7.10 6.82
N ASP A 34 0.07 7.51 7.25
CA ASP A 34 0.62 8.83 6.92
C ASP A 34 1.37 8.85 5.58
N ILE A 35 1.29 7.77 4.80
CA ILE A 35 1.91 7.67 3.48
C ILE A 35 1.32 8.73 2.56
N SER A 36 2.19 9.59 2.01
CA SER A 36 1.79 10.72 1.17
C SER A 36 2.30 10.65 -0.26
N PHE A 37 3.11 9.63 -0.59
CA PHE A 37 3.71 9.47 -1.90
C PHE A 37 3.98 8.00 -2.23
N PHE A 38 4.18 7.72 -3.52
CA PHE A 38 4.52 6.40 -4.04
C PHE A 38 5.87 6.42 -4.76
N TRP A 39 6.67 5.38 -4.52
CA TRP A 39 7.92 5.15 -5.23
C TRP A 39 7.66 4.63 -6.66
N LEU A 40 8.64 4.76 -7.54
CA LEU A 40 8.56 4.40 -8.96
C LEU A 40 8.09 2.97 -9.19
N TRP A 41 8.47 2.03 -8.31
CA TRP A 41 8.04 0.63 -8.45
C TRP A 41 6.51 0.45 -8.35
N ALA A 42 5.79 1.38 -7.72
CA ALA A 42 4.34 1.33 -7.61
C ALA A 42 3.65 1.37 -8.99
N ASP A 43 4.27 2.02 -9.98
CA ASP A 43 3.77 2.05 -11.36
C ASP A 43 3.62 0.64 -11.94
N LYS A 44 4.55 -0.28 -11.62
CA LYS A 44 4.47 -1.68 -12.07
C LYS A 44 3.23 -2.39 -11.53
N LEU A 45 2.80 -2.07 -10.31
CA LEU A 45 1.59 -2.65 -9.73
C LEU A 45 0.34 -2.07 -10.40
N VAL A 46 0.35 -0.76 -10.69
CA VAL A 46 -0.74 -0.08 -11.41
C VAL A 46 -0.89 -0.66 -12.82
N GLU A 47 0.21 -0.78 -13.57
CA GLU A 47 0.21 -1.34 -14.93
C GLU A 47 -0.31 -2.78 -14.95
N ARG A 48 0.14 -3.62 -14.01
CA ARG A 48 -0.32 -5.01 -13.92
C ARG A 48 -1.81 -5.13 -13.62
N MET A 49 -2.34 -4.25 -12.78
CA MET A 49 -3.73 -4.32 -12.29
C MET A 49 -4.70 -3.42 -13.06
N ALA A 50 -4.23 -2.69 -14.07
CA ALA A 50 -4.97 -1.64 -14.78
C ALA A 50 -6.34 -2.06 -15.32
N SER A 51 -6.51 -3.35 -15.65
CA SER A 51 -7.75 -3.90 -16.21
C SER A 51 -8.52 -4.81 -15.24
N GLU A 52 -8.06 -4.95 -14.00
CA GLU A 52 -8.62 -5.92 -13.05
C GLU A 52 -9.34 -5.24 -11.88
N MET A 53 -8.62 -4.39 -11.14
CA MET A 53 -9.09 -3.80 -9.88
C MET A 53 -8.12 -2.73 -9.40
N ALA A 54 -8.56 -1.86 -8.49
CA ALA A 54 -7.68 -0.90 -7.82
C ALA A 54 -6.66 -1.63 -6.92
N PRO A 55 -5.34 -1.59 -7.21
CA PRO A 55 -4.33 -2.22 -6.38
C PRO A 55 -4.14 -1.55 -5.01
N TRP A 56 -4.48 -0.27 -4.88
CA TRP A 56 -4.22 0.52 -3.67
C TRP A 56 -5.52 0.83 -2.94
N ILE A 57 -5.69 0.26 -1.74
CA ILE A 57 -6.78 0.64 -0.82
C ILE A 57 -6.18 1.58 0.22
N ALA A 58 -6.40 2.88 0.04
CA ALA A 58 -5.65 3.94 0.69
C ALA A 58 -6.55 4.97 1.40
N GLY A 59 -7.81 4.65 1.64
CA GLY A 59 -8.75 5.53 2.33
C GLY A 59 -8.18 6.11 3.63
N SER A 60 -8.53 7.37 3.92
CA SER A 60 -8.01 8.13 5.08
C SER A 60 -6.48 8.32 5.14
N SER A 61 -5.70 7.91 4.13
CA SER A 61 -4.26 8.19 4.08
C SER A 61 -3.95 9.66 3.77
N THR A 62 -2.74 10.11 4.11
CA THR A 62 -2.25 11.44 3.70
C THR A 62 -2.27 11.62 2.18
N TYR A 63 -1.98 10.58 1.41
CA TYR A 63 -2.09 10.59 -0.05
C TYR A 63 -3.52 10.90 -0.51
N CYS A 64 -4.52 10.15 -0.02
CA CYS A 64 -5.92 10.38 -0.40
C CYS A 64 -6.43 11.76 0.05
N ASN A 65 -6.00 12.24 1.21
CA ASN A 65 -6.31 13.60 1.67
C ASN A 65 -5.71 14.69 0.75
N ASN A 66 -4.54 14.45 0.16
CA ASN A 66 -3.95 15.36 -0.82
C ASN A 66 -4.66 15.25 -2.17
N LEU A 67 -4.97 14.04 -2.63
CA LEU A 67 -5.69 13.80 -3.88
C LEU A 67 -7.06 14.48 -3.88
N ALA A 68 -7.82 14.41 -2.78
CA ALA A 68 -9.10 15.10 -2.66
C ALA A 68 -8.98 16.63 -2.84
N LYS A 69 -7.89 17.23 -2.34
CA LYS A 69 -7.59 18.66 -2.53
C LYS A 69 -7.18 19.01 -3.96
N ILE A 70 -6.61 18.06 -4.70
CA ILE A 70 -6.30 18.23 -6.12
C ILE A 70 -7.59 18.14 -6.93
N GLN A 71 -8.40 17.11 -6.68
CA GLN A 71 -9.66 16.86 -7.38
C GLN A 71 -10.69 17.98 -7.17
N ASN A 72 -10.73 18.59 -6.00
CA ASN A 72 -11.62 19.73 -5.72
C ASN A 72 -11.05 21.09 -6.15
N GLY A 73 -9.83 21.12 -6.73
CA GLY A 73 -9.18 22.35 -7.20
C GLY A 73 -8.59 23.25 -6.11
N THR A 74 -8.48 22.79 -4.86
CA THR A 74 -7.84 23.55 -3.77
C THR A 74 -6.33 23.71 -3.98
N VAL A 75 -5.68 22.69 -4.55
CA VAL A 75 -4.27 22.70 -4.94
C VAL A 75 -4.10 22.07 -6.31
N ASP A 76 -3.02 22.40 -7.03
CA ASP A 76 -2.74 21.91 -8.37
C ASP A 76 -1.82 20.67 -8.41
N ARG A 77 -1.18 20.35 -7.28
CA ARG A 77 -0.19 19.26 -7.17
C ARG A 77 -0.15 18.65 -5.78
N PHE A 78 0.46 17.47 -5.71
CA PHE A 78 0.78 16.82 -4.44
C PHE A 78 1.75 17.69 -3.63
N ARG A 79 1.64 17.60 -2.30
CA ARG A 79 2.46 18.40 -1.37
C ARG A 79 3.95 18.05 -1.42
N VAL A 80 4.27 16.80 -1.75
CA VAL A 80 5.65 16.33 -1.87
C VAL A 80 6.19 16.76 -3.23
N PRO A 81 7.38 17.40 -3.30
CA PRO A 81 8.00 17.74 -4.57
C PRO A 81 8.20 16.50 -5.44
N LEU A 82 7.93 16.63 -6.74
CA LEU A 82 8.19 15.55 -7.69
C LEU A 82 9.69 15.22 -7.73
N PHE A 83 9.98 13.93 -7.66
CA PHE A 83 11.32 13.38 -7.74
C PHE A 83 11.32 12.22 -8.74
N PHE A 84 12.44 11.98 -9.42
CA PHE A 84 12.49 10.97 -10.50
C PHE A 84 12.28 9.54 -9.99
N GLU A 85 12.50 9.31 -8.70
CA GLU A 85 12.28 8.01 -8.05
C GLU A 85 10.84 7.81 -7.56
N TYR A 86 9.96 8.80 -7.74
CA TYR A 86 8.54 8.68 -7.45
C TYR A 86 7.76 8.16 -8.66
N SER A 87 6.62 7.55 -8.36
CA SER A 87 5.67 7.05 -9.35
C SER A 87 5.22 8.18 -10.27
N GLN A 88 5.46 8.01 -11.56
CA GLN A 88 5.07 9.02 -12.55
C GLN A 88 3.56 8.96 -12.82
N THR A 89 2.92 7.83 -12.51
CA THR A 89 1.46 7.67 -12.64
C THR A 89 0.72 8.26 -11.45
N LEU A 90 1.20 8.00 -10.23
CA LEU A 90 0.48 8.33 -9.00
C LEU A 90 0.89 9.69 -8.39
N MET A 91 2.05 10.24 -8.75
CA MET A 91 2.52 11.52 -8.16
C MET A 91 2.38 12.74 -9.06
N VAL A 92 2.00 12.56 -10.32
CA VAL A 92 1.80 13.66 -11.28
C VAL A 92 0.30 13.92 -11.47
N SER A 93 -0.15 15.13 -11.19
CA SER A 93 -1.56 15.56 -11.19
C SER A 93 -2.10 16.00 -12.56
N SER A 94 -1.59 15.42 -13.66
CA SER A 94 -2.14 15.71 -15.00
C SER A 94 -3.54 15.09 -15.16
N GLN A 95 -4.32 15.58 -16.13
CA GLN A 95 -5.65 15.05 -16.38
C GLN A 95 -5.63 13.56 -16.72
N GLU A 96 -4.64 13.14 -17.52
CA GLU A 96 -4.43 11.75 -17.91
C GLU A 96 -4.17 10.87 -16.69
N ASN A 97 -3.27 11.32 -15.81
CA ASN A 97 -2.93 10.57 -14.61
C ASN A 97 -4.05 10.56 -13.59
N LEU A 98 -4.84 11.62 -13.45
CA LEU A 98 -6.00 11.64 -12.57
C LEU A 98 -7.04 10.58 -12.98
N GLN A 99 -7.19 10.29 -14.28
CA GLN A 99 -8.02 9.17 -14.73
C GLN A 99 -7.43 7.84 -14.27
N VAL A 100 -6.13 7.61 -14.46
CA VAL A 100 -5.47 6.38 -14.00
C VAL A 100 -5.55 6.22 -12.48
N ILE A 101 -5.30 7.29 -11.72
CA ILE A 101 -5.37 7.31 -10.26
C ILE A 101 -6.77 6.92 -9.79
N SER A 102 -7.83 7.39 -10.44
CA SER A 102 -9.22 7.04 -10.07
C SER A 102 -9.54 5.55 -10.21
N MET A 103 -8.83 4.84 -11.08
CA MET A 103 -8.95 3.38 -11.24
C MET A 103 -7.97 2.62 -10.36
N ALA A 104 -6.80 3.21 -10.09
CA ALA A 104 -5.70 2.55 -9.40
C ALA A 104 -5.74 2.68 -7.86
N VAL A 105 -6.31 3.77 -7.36
CA VAL A 105 -6.32 4.10 -5.92
C VAL A 105 -7.75 4.26 -5.45
N ASN A 106 -8.17 3.35 -4.58
CA ASN A 106 -9.40 3.48 -3.85
C ASN A 106 -9.18 4.32 -2.58
N CYS A 107 -9.73 5.53 -2.59
CA CYS A 107 -9.70 6.45 -1.46
C CYS A 107 -10.97 6.41 -0.59
N ASP A 108 -11.96 5.59 -0.96
CA ASP A 108 -13.20 5.49 -0.21
C ASP A 108 -12.99 4.72 1.09
N PHE A 109 -13.69 5.18 2.13
CA PHE A 109 -13.70 4.57 3.46
C PHE A 109 -14.51 3.26 3.50
N ASP A 110 -15.48 3.12 2.58
CA ASP A 110 -16.53 2.10 2.60
C ASP A 110 -16.26 0.90 1.67
N THR A 111 -14.99 0.57 1.39
CA THR A 111 -14.75 -0.77 0.85
C THR A 111 -15.10 -1.80 1.92
N GLU A 112 -16.31 -2.37 1.81
CA GLU A 112 -16.76 -3.62 2.42
C GLU A 112 -15.87 -4.83 2.04
N MET A 113 -14.67 -4.62 1.50
CA MET A 113 -13.61 -5.61 1.48
C MET A 113 -13.01 -5.76 2.88
N ALA A 114 -13.75 -6.42 3.77
CA ALA A 114 -13.30 -7.10 5.00
C ALA A 114 -12.27 -6.40 5.91
N SER A 115 -11.99 -5.11 5.76
CA SER A 115 -10.85 -4.45 6.44
C SER A 115 -11.02 -2.94 6.69
N GLY A 116 -12.15 -2.33 6.33
CA GLY A 116 -12.49 -0.96 6.76
C GLY A 116 -12.89 -0.86 8.24
N LYS A 117 -13.38 -1.96 8.84
CA LYS A 117 -13.62 -2.11 10.29
C LYS A 117 -13.37 -3.53 10.83
N GLY A 118 -13.08 -4.48 9.95
CA GLY A 118 -12.86 -5.88 10.31
C GLY A 118 -11.38 -6.16 10.44
N MET A 119 -10.97 -6.77 11.56
CA MET A 119 -9.74 -7.54 11.59
C MET A 119 -9.73 -8.48 10.39
N ILE A 120 -8.65 -8.50 9.60
CA ILE A 120 -8.42 -9.59 8.66
C ILE A 120 -8.12 -10.82 9.52
N TYR A 121 -9.18 -11.51 9.95
CA TYR A 121 -9.01 -12.85 10.49
C TYR A 121 -8.43 -13.71 9.37
N PRO A 122 -7.33 -14.45 9.61
CA PRO A 122 -6.90 -15.46 8.67
C PRO A 122 -8.04 -16.48 8.56
N LEU A 123 -8.84 -16.36 7.50
CA LEU A 123 -9.85 -17.35 7.19
C LEU A 123 -9.09 -18.63 6.89
N ASN A 124 -9.25 -19.62 7.78
CA ASN A 124 -8.75 -20.98 7.70
C ASN A 124 -8.36 -21.41 6.28
N PHE A 125 -7.08 -21.25 5.93
CA PHE A 125 -6.52 -21.81 4.70
C PHE A 125 -5.80 -23.10 5.05
N GLU A 126 -6.57 -24.09 5.49
CA GLU A 126 -6.12 -25.48 5.43
C GLU A 126 -6.12 -25.92 3.96
N ARG A 127 -5.03 -25.59 3.25
CA ARG A 127 -4.34 -26.50 2.31
C ARG A 127 -3.10 -25.83 1.71
N GLN A 128 -1.94 -26.40 2.09
CA GLN A 128 -0.65 -26.40 1.39
C GLN A 128 -0.07 -24.99 1.09
N SER A 129 0.80 -24.43 1.92
CA SER A 129 2.19 -24.91 2.05
C SER A 129 2.86 -24.26 3.26
N GLN A 130 3.73 -25.01 3.91
CA GLN A 130 4.53 -24.61 5.08
C GLN A 130 5.29 -23.29 4.83
N CYS A 131 5.07 -22.28 5.67
CA CYS A 131 6.06 -21.25 5.96
C CYS A 131 5.92 -20.88 7.45
N TYR A 132 6.79 -21.43 8.28
CA TYR A 132 6.90 -21.05 9.68
C TYR A 132 8.05 -20.05 9.88
N GLN A 133 7.77 -19.13 10.80
CA GLN A 133 8.65 -18.37 11.69
C GLN A 133 9.54 -17.23 11.14
N TYR A 134 9.24 -16.05 11.70
CA TYR A 134 10.15 -14.96 12.07
C TYR A 134 11.64 -15.30 11.90
N SER A 135 12.29 -14.63 10.95
CA SER A 135 13.74 -14.48 10.95
C SER A 135 14.08 -13.19 11.67
N THR A 136 14.60 -13.34 12.88
CA THR A 136 15.08 -12.29 13.81
C THR A 136 16.36 -11.59 13.33
N SER A 137 16.45 -11.18 12.05
CA SER A 137 17.66 -10.54 11.52
C SER A 137 17.46 -9.23 10.74
N VAL A 138 16.25 -8.67 10.66
CA VAL A 138 16.04 -7.33 10.05
C VAL A 138 15.06 -6.51 10.91
N ASN A 139 15.59 -5.79 11.90
CA ASN A 139 14.81 -5.08 12.93
C ASN A 139 14.25 -3.72 12.45
N THR A 140 13.47 -3.67 11.37
CA THR A 140 12.59 -2.51 11.08
C THR A 140 11.32 -2.95 10.33
N VAL A 141 10.19 -2.29 10.62
CA VAL A 141 8.90 -2.50 9.92
C VAL A 141 9.05 -2.38 8.40
N GLY A 142 9.84 -1.40 7.93
CA GLY A 142 10.14 -1.21 6.51
C GLY A 142 10.85 -2.42 5.87
N GLY A 143 11.77 -3.07 6.58
CA GLY A 143 12.44 -4.27 6.09
C GLY A 143 11.49 -5.45 5.89
N VAL A 144 10.51 -5.62 6.78
CA VAL A 144 9.47 -6.66 6.65
C VAL A 144 8.56 -6.37 5.45
N ILE A 145 8.12 -5.12 5.29
CA ILE A 145 7.29 -4.68 4.15
C ILE A 145 8.05 -4.91 2.83
N ALA A 146 9.34 -4.59 2.76
CA ALA A 146 10.14 -4.78 1.53
C ALA A 146 10.20 -6.25 1.11
N LYS A 147 10.44 -7.15 2.05
CA LYS A 147 10.48 -8.59 1.81
C LYS A 147 9.12 -9.14 1.37
N LEU A 148 8.03 -8.65 1.98
CA LEU A 148 6.67 -9.00 1.59
C LEU A 148 6.35 -8.53 0.16
N LEU A 149 6.71 -7.31 -0.20
CA LEU A 149 6.56 -6.80 -1.56
C LEU A 149 7.37 -7.62 -2.57
N GLN A 150 8.48 -8.20 -2.13
CA GLN A 150 9.35 -9.05 -2.96
C GLN A 150 8.95 -10.53 -3.00
N GLY A 151 7.84 -10.92 -2.36
CA GLY A 151 7.40 -12.31 -2.32
C GLY A 151 8.34 -13.24 -1.56
N GLN A 152 9.20 -12.69 -0.69
CA GLN A 152 10.11 -13.46 0.15
C GLN A 152 9.41 -14.05 1.39
N PHE A 153 8.10 -13.84 1.53
CA PHE A 153 7.23 -14.43 2.54
C PHE A 153 5.88 -14.83 1.91
N CYS A 154 5.29 -15.93 2.37
CA CYS A 154 4.01 -16.44 1.86
C CYS A 154 2.83 -16.13 2.82
N HIS A 155 1.76 -15.60 2.24
CA HIS A 155 0.39 -15.38 2.74
C HIS A 155 0.17 -14.54 4.02
N ILE A 156 -0.56 -13.43 3.81
CA ILE A 156 -1.18 -12.50 4.78
C ILE A 156 -0.33 -12.27 6.03
N VAL A 157 0.58 -11.31 5.95
CA VAL A 157 1.26 -10.77 7.13
C VAL A 157 0.58 -9.46 7.51
N GLU A 158 -0.21 -9.51 8.58
CA GLU A 158 -0.53 -8.31 9.34
C GLU A 158 0.72 -7.97 10.16
N VAL A 159 1.40 -6.87 9.80
CA VAL A 159 2.55 -6.40 10.59
C VAL A 159 2.00 -5.69 11.82
N LYS A 160 1.70 -6.43 12.89
CA LYS A 160 1.35 -5.84 14.18
C LYS A 160 2.61 -5.25 14.82
N GLY A 161 2.73 -3.93 14.80
CA GLY A 161 3.69 -3.24 15.66
C GLY A 161 3.25 -3.36 17.11
N VAL A 162 3.96 -4.15 17.91
CA VAL A 162 3.84 -4.09 19.38
C VAL A 162 4.72 -2.94 19.85
N TRP A 163 4.12 -1.89 20.41
CA TRP A 163 4.84 -0.86 21.15
C TRP A 163 4.34 -0.81 22.61
N PRO A 164 5.24 -0.56 23.58
CA PRO A 164 4.94 -0.62 24.99
C PRO A 164 4.00 0.52 25.39
N PRO A 165 3.25 0.37 26.50
CA PRO A 165 2.37 1.42 26.98
C PRO A 165 3.21 2.68 27.26
N SER A 166 2.76 3.79 26.69
CA SER A 166 3.24 5.12 27.05
C SER A 166 2.94 5.37 28.53
N HIS A 167 4.01 5.51 29.31
CA HIS A 167 3.97 6.08 30.66
C HIS A 167 3.76 7.59 30.60
#